data_AF-A0A927L0K2-F1
#
_entry.id   AF-A0A927L0K2-F1
#
_cell.length_a   1.000
_cell.length_b   1.000
_cell.length_c   1.000
_cell.angle_alpha   90.00
_cell.angle_beta   90.00
_cell.angle_gamma   90.00
#
_symmetry.space_group_name_H-M   'P 1'
#
loop_
_entity.id
_entity.type
_entity.pdbx_description
1 polymer ?
#
loop_
_entity_poly.entity_id
_entity_poly.type
_entity_poly.pdbx_seq_one_letter_code
_entity_poly.pdbx_strand_id
1 'polypeptide(L)'
;MLYRVTYRILPAGTGPDDYESADLEAGEVLVDLADPEPVGVISGGDILSYGPHHRDVVKAVHAAANLKPGDEPIIRDWTPA
;
A
#
# COMPACT_ATOMS: atom_id res chain seq x y z
N MET A 1 -6.70 13.25 -3.05
CA MET A 1 -7.38 12.41 -4.05
C MET A 1 -7.65 11.07 -3.41
N LEU A 2 -8.86 10.54 -3.60
CA LEU A 2 -9.27 9.30 -2.95
C LEU A 2 -8.71 8.10 -3.72
N TYR A 3 -8.01 7.21 -3.01
CA TYR A 3 -7.49 5.97 -3.54
C TYR A 3 -8.09 4.78 -2.81
N ARG A 4 -8.44 3.75 -3.57
CA ARG A 4 -8.77 2.42 -3.08
C ARG A 4 -7.48 1.62 -3.00
N VAL A 5 -7.10 1.24 -1.79
CA VAL A 5 -5.88 0.46 -1.52
C VAL A 5 -6.26 -0.93 -1.07
N THR A 6 -5.71 -1.93 -1.73
CA THR A 6 -5.83 -3.34 -1.34
C THR A 6 -4.54 -3.80 -0.67
N TYR A 7 -4.68 -4.47 0.47
CA TYR A 7 -3.56 -4.93 1.26
C TYR A 7 -3.83 -6.32 1.84
N ARG A 8 -2.77 -6.96 2.34
CA ARG A 8 -2.87 -8.16 3.17
C ARG A 8 -2.24 -7.88 4.53
N ILE A 9 -2.72 -8.54 5.57
CA ILE A 9 -2.23 -8.34 6.93
C ILE A 9 -1.23 -9.44 7.24
N LEU A 10 0.00 -9.06 7.53
CA LEU A 10 1.01 -9.93 8.12
C LEU A 10 0.86 -9.87 9.64
N PRO A 11 0.49 -10.98 10.32
CA PRO A 11 0.35 -10.98 11.77
C PRO A 11 1.67 -10.75 12.48
N ALA A 12 1.59 -10.12 13.66
CA ALA A 12 2.75 -9.95 14.52
C ALA A 12 3.45 -11.29 14.83
N GLY A 13 4.77 -11.35 14.62
CA GLY A 13 5.58 -12.54 14.92
C GLY A 13 5.56 -13.62 13.84
N THR A 14 4.89 -13.40 12.70
CA THR A 14 4.99 -14.26 11.52
C THR A 14 6.26 -13.95 10.74
N GLY A 15 7.17 -14.92 10.62
CA GLY A 15 8.37 -14.81 9.80
C GLY A 15 8.07 -14.95 8.31
N PRO A 16 9.01 -14.57 7.42
CA PRO A 16 8.81 -14.63 5.97
C PRO A 16 8.56 -16.05 5.42
N ASP A 17 9.03 -17.08 6.12
CA ASP A 17 8.81 -18.49 5.76
C ASP A 17 7.54 -19.09 6.40
N ASP A 18 6.91 -18.37 7.33
CA ASP A 18 5.74 -18.84 8.11
C ASP A 18 4.40 -18.51 7.46
N TYR A 19 4.41 -17.85 6.28
CA TYR A 19 3.19 -17.54 5.54
C TYR A 19 3.34 -17.78 4.05
N GLU A 20 2.28 -18.32 3.44
CA GLU A 20 2.05 -18.10 2.02
C GLU A 20 1.18 -16.86 1.86
N SER A 21 1.44 -16.07 0.82
CA SER A 21 0.73 -14.81 0.64
C SER A 21 -0.80 -15.02 0.62
N ALA A 22 -1.28 -16.13 0.04
CA ALA A 22 -2.70 -16.44 -0.13
C ALA A 22 -3.47 -16.63 1.17
N ASP A 23 -2.80 -17.01 2.25
CA ASP A 23 -3.43 -17.29 3.55
C ASP A 23 -3.60 -16.04 4.43
N LEU A 24 -2.94 -14.93 4.05
CA LEU A 24 -3.05 -13.68 4.79
C LEU A 24 -4.41 -13.03 4.57
N GLU A 25 -4.99 -12.51 5.66
CA GLU A 25 -6.23 -11.76 5.62
C GLU A 25 -6.10 -10.56 4.68
N ALA A 26 -7.02 -10.44 3.72
CA ALA A 26 -7.07 -9.34 2.79
C ALA A 26 -7.93 -8.20 3.35
N GLY A 27 -7.49 -6.97 3.14
CA GLY A 27 -8.21 -5.76 3.49
C GLY A 27 -8.28 -4.79 2.32
N GLU A 28 -9.28 -3.94 2.36
CA GLU A 28 -9.43 -2.80 1.46
C GLU A 28 -9.75 -1.56 2.28
N VAL A 29 -9.11 -0.44 1.93
CA VAL A 29 -9.37 0.84 2.57
C VAL A 29 -9.37 1.97 1.53
N LEU A 30 -10.24 2.95 1.76
CA LEU A 30 -10.23 4.20 1.03
C LEU A 30 -9.40 5.23 1.81
N VAL A 31 -8.36 5.76 1.20
CA VAL A 31 -7.48 6.77 1.81
C VAL A 31 -7.38 7.99 0.91
N ASP A 32 -7.40 9.17 1.51
CA ASP A 32 -7.08 10.39 0.78
C ASP A 32 -5.56 10.56 0.76
N LEU A 33 -4.98 10.57 -0.44
CA LEU A 33 -3.55 10.75 -0.67
C LEU A 33 -3.35 11.99 -1.55
N ALA A 34 -2.19 12.64 -1.39
CA ALA A 34 -1.82 13.74 -2.27
C ALA A 34 -1.75 13.26 -3.74
N ASP A 35 -2.20 14.13 -4.65
CA ASP A 35 -2.12 13.91 -6.09
C ASP A 35 -0.64 13.82 -6.53
N PRO A 36 -0.28 12.92 -7.46
CA PRO A 36 1.11 12.55 -7.69
C PRO A 36 1.98 13.67 -8.29
N GLU A 37 3.18 13.83 -7.72
CA GLU A 37 4.35 14.36 -8.44
C GLU A 37 5.00 13.22 -9.26
N PRO A 38 5.63 13.51 -10.42
CA PRO A 38 6.24 12.47 -11.27
C PRO A 38 7.33 11.71 -10.50
N VAL A 39 7.15 10.38 -10.35
CA VAL A 39 7.97 9.53 -9.46
C VAL A 39 9.33 9.12 -10.05
N GLY A 40 9.64 9.60 -11.25
CA GLY A 40 10.91 9.37 -11.93
C GLY A 40 10.80 9.59 -13.44
N VAL A 41 11.77 10.32 -14.00
CA VAL A 41 11.90 10.53 -15.44
C VAL A 41 12.83 9.48 -16.00
N ILE A 42 12.42 8.74 -17.04
CA ILE A 42 13.36 7.93 -17.82
C ILE A 42 14.13 8.88 -18.74
N SER A 43 15.42 8.61 -19.03
CA SER A 43 16.14 9.35 -20.06
C SER A 43 15.34 9.38 -21.36
N GLY A 44 14.88 10.57 -21.76
CA GLY A 44 13.95 10.75 -22.89
C GLY A 44 12.74 11.64 -22.58
N GLY A 45 12.41 11.85 -21.31
CA GLY A 45 11.28 12.71 -20.89
C GLY A 45 9.98 11.96 -20.62
N ASP A 46 9.96 10.64 -20.76
CA ASP A 46 8.80 9.81 -20.41
C ASP A 46 8.69 9.62 -18.89
N ILE A 47 7.45 9.69 -18.40
CA ILE A 47 7.14 9.51 -16.98
C ILE A 47 6.93 8.02 -16.70
N LEU A 48 7.74 7.47 -15.79
CA LEU A 48 7.84 6.02 -15.52
C LEU A 48 6.61 5.49 -14.74
N SER A 49 5.95 6.34 -13.96
CA SER A 49 4.61 6.14 -13.40
C SER A 49 4.08 7.43 -12.78
N TYR A 50 2.76 7.53 -12.70
CA TYR A 50 2.05 8.53 -11.89
C TYR A 50 1.39 7.81 -10.71
N GLY A 51 1.63 8.26 -9.48
CA GLY A 51 0.95 7.72 -8.31
C GLY A 51 1.53 8.21 -6.98
N PRO A 52 0.75 8.14 -5.90
CA PRO A 52 1.24 8.49 -4.57
C PRO A 52 2.43 7.60 -4.20
N HIS A 53 3.39 8.16 -3.50
CA HIS A 53 4.59 7.43 -3.11
C HIS A 53 4.21 6.24 -2.20
N HIS A 54 4.77 5.06 -2.46
CA HIS A 54 4.40 3.83 -1.74
C HIS A 54 4.48 3.98 -0.20
N ARG A 55 5.48 4.73 0.28
CA ARG A 55 5.62 5.03 1.72
C ARG A 55 4.42 5.77 2.32
N ASP A 56 3.81 6.67 1.56
CA ASP A 56 2.65 7.44 2.01
C ASP A 56 1.38 6.60 1.95
N VAL A 57 1.25 5.72 0.94
CA VAL A 57 0.21 4.69 0.88
C VAL A 57 0.27 3.80 2.12
N VAL A 58 1.45 3.24 2.44
CA VAL A 58 1.66 2.39 3.63
C VAL A 58 1.28 3.11 4.92
N LYS A 59 1.72 4.36 5.10
CA LYS A 59 1.37 5.18 6.27
C LYS A 59 -0.13 5.42 6.39
N ALA A 60 -0.78 5.77 5.27
CA ALA A 60 -2.21 6.02 5.24
C ALA A 60 -3.00 4.74 5.57
N VAL A 61 -2.59 3.59 5.03
CA VAL A 61 -3.18 2.30 5.37
C VAL A 61 -2.97 1.96 6.84
N HIS A 62 -1.78 2.15 7.40
CA HIS A 62 -1.57 1.93 8.84
C HIS A 62 -2.46 2.81 9.73
N ALA A 63 -2.75 4.04 9.32
CA ALA A 63 -3.59 4.95 10.08
C ALA A 63 -5.10 4.67 9.91
N ALA A 64 -5.51 4.22 8.72
CA ALA A 64 -6.91 4.01 8.38
C ALA A 64 -7.39 2.58 8.60
N ALA A 65 -6.51 1.59 8.44
CA ALA A 65 -6.80 0.19 8.74
C ALA A 65 -6.76 -0.02 10.25
N ASN A 66 -7.79 -0.66 10.80
CA ASN A 66 -7.88 -1.00 12.22
C ASN A 66 -7.01 -2.24 12.54
N LEU A 67 -5.71 -2.14 12.28
CA LEU A 67 -4.73 -3.21 12.47
C LEU A 67 -4.49 -3.47 13.96
N LYS A 68 -4.23 -4.73 14.32
CA LYS A 68 -3.86 -5.05 15.70
C LYS A 68 -2.42 -4.59 15.98
N PRO A 69 -2.05 -4.34 17.25
CA PRO A 69 -0.69 -4.00 17.59
C PRO A 69 0.31 -5.05 17.10
N GLY A 70 1.26 -4.63 16.25
CA GLY A 70 2.30 -5.48 15.67
C GLY A 70 1.96 -6.10 14.31
N ASP A 71 0.73 -5.95 13.81
CA ASP A 71 0.38 -6.36 12.46
C ASP A 71 0.93 -5.37 11.42
N GLU A 72 1.38 -5.90 10.27
CA GLU A 72 1.92 -5.10 9.17
C GLU A 72 1.09 -5.26 7.88
N PRO A 73 0.65 -4.16 7.24
CA PRO A 73 -0.05 -4.20 5.98
C PRO A 73 0.94 -4.35 4.81
N ILE A 74 0.80 -5.45 4.07
CA ILE A 74 1.48 -5.67 2.79
C ILE A 74 0.60 -5.12 1.67
N ILE A 75 0.97 -3.96 1.14
CA ILE A 75 0.23 -3.31 0.05
C ILE A 75 0.36 -4.14 -1.23
N ARG A 76 -0.77 -4.42 -1.88
CA ARG A 76 -0.81 -5.20 -3.13
C ARG A 76 -1.07 -4.31 -4.34
N ASP A 77 -2.01 -3.39 -4.22
CA ASP A 77 -2.37 -2.49 -5.30
C ASP A 77 -3.06 -1.23 -4.75
N TRP A 78 -2.98 -0.12 -5.48
CA TRP A 78 -3.77 1.08 -5.20
C TRP A 78 -4.22 1.74 -6.49
N THR A 79 -5.51 2.07 -6.56
CA THR A 79 -6.11 2.72 -7.73
C THR A 79 -6.94 3.92 -7.31
N PRO A 80 -7.06 4.96 -8.17
CA PRO A 80 -7.98 6.06 -7.92
C PRO A 80 -9.41 5.53 -7.76
N ALA A 81 -10.13 6.01 -6.74
CA ALA A 81 -11.50 5.58 -6.41
C ALA A 81 -12.57 6.43 -7.12
#